data_AF-A0A532EG86-F1
#
_entry.id   AF-A0A532EG86-F1
#
_cell.length_a   1.000
_cell.length_b   1.000
_cell.length_c   1.000
_cell.angle_alpha   90.00
_cell.angle_beta   90.00
_cell.angle_gamma   90.00
#
_symmetry.space_group_name_H-M   'P 1'
#
loop_
_entity.id
_entity.type
_entity.pdbx_description
1 polymer ?
#
loop_
_entity_poly.entity_id
_entity_poly.type
_entity_poly.pdbx_seq_one_letter_code
_entity_poly.pdbx_strand_id
1 'polypeptide(L)'
;MDRGCRSSDGDEAGEASVPKRHQGAGGGGVLRGPVSKTCEHCRKTFECVGYQCWCGKIVITEEQMDWIAARFKDCLCPVCLQQVADGVLGPQASNEMPHGT
;
A
#
# COMPACT_ATOMS: atom_id res chain seq x y z
N MET A 1 72.15 -19.40 -15.86
CA MET A 1 71.86 -18.80 -17.18
C MET A 1 71.18 -19.84 -18.03
N ASP A 2 70.27 -19.43 -18.93
CA ASP A 2 69.49 -20.24 -19.89
C ASP A 2 68.19 -20.82 -19.27
N ARG A 3 66.96 -20.61 -19.77
CA ARG A 3 66.48 -20.07 -21.06
C ARG A 3 65.07 -19.50 -20.86
N GLY A 4 64.85 -18.28 -21.32
CA GLY A 4 63.51 -17.69 -21.40
C GLY A 4 62.70 -18.33 -22.53
N CYS A 5 61.45 -18.68 -22.25
CA CYS A 5 60.42 -18.88 -23.26
C CYS A 5 59.32 -17.83 -23.04
N ARG A 6 59.29 -16.85 -23.94
CA ARG A 6 58.16 -15.96 -24.19
C ARG A 6 57.02 -16.80 -24.75
N SER A 7 55.88 -16.81 -24.06
CA SER A 7 54.58 -17.06 -24.68
C SER A 7 53.73 -15.81 -24.47
N SER A 8 53.32 -15.23 -25.58
CA SER A 8 52.33 -14.15 -25.67
C SER A 8 51.01 -14.81 -25.97
N ASP A 9 49.98 -14.58 -25.18
CA ASP A 9 48.59 -14.72 -25.63
C ASP A 9 47.75 -13.69 -24.88
N GLY A 10 47.07 -12.85 -25.65
CA GLY A 10 46.23 -11.76 -25.18
C GLY A 10 44.78 -12.19 -24.94
N ASP A 11 44.06 -11.21 -24.38
CA ASP A 11 42.61 -11.02 -24.34
C ASP A 11 41.75 -12.10 -23.66
N GLU A 12 41.23 -11.79 -22.46
CA GLU A 12 39.84 -12.15 -22.16
C GLU A 12 39.23 -11.15 -21.16
N ALA A 13 38.20 -10.45 -21.64
CA ALA A 13 37.39 -9.53 -20.87
C ALA A 13 36.64 -10.26 -19.74
N GLY A 14 36.74 -9.73 -18.53
CA GLY A 14 35.98 -10.19 -17.38
C GLY A 14 35.74 -9.05 -16.42
N GLU A 15 34.82 -8.14 -16.76
CA GLU A 15 34.20 -7.22 -15.81
C GLU A 15 33.40 -8.01 -14.77
N ALA A 16 34.11 -8.59 -13.80
CA ALA A 16 33.54 -9.10 -12.58
C ALA A 16 33.18 -7.90 -11.69
N SER A 17 32.06 -7.28 -12.06
CA SER A 17 31.06 -6.68 -11.19
C SER A 17 31.46 -6.65 -9.70
N VAL A 18 32.19 -5.61 -9.31
CA VAL A 18 32.40 -5.26 -7.90
C VAL A 18 31.05 -4.78 -7.36
N PRO A 19 30.43 -5.46 -6.37
CA PRO A 19 29.26 -4.91 -5.72
C PRO A 19 29.69 -3.69 -4.90
N LYS A 20 29.33 -2.54 -5.48
CA LYS A 20 29.32 -1.19 -4.92
C LYS A 20 28.72 -1.22 -3.50
N ARG A 21 29.56 -1.07 -2.47
CA ARG A 21 29.09 -0.82 -1.09
C ARG A 21 28.50 0.59 -1.01
N HIS A 22 27.20 0.67 -1.23
CA HIS A 22 26.44 1.89 -0.96
C HIS A 22 26.21 2.05 0.54
N GLN A 23 26.97 3.01 1.09
CA GLN A 23 26.48 4.11 1.94
C GLN A 23 25.43 3.75 3.01
N GLY A 24 25.89 3.72 4.27
CA GLY A 24 25.06 4.11 5.41
C GLY A 24 25.22 5.62 5.62
N ALA A 25 24.12 6.36 5.52
CA ALA A 25 24.05 7.77 5.91
C ALA A 25 22.60 8.15 6.23
N GLY A 26 22.42 8.80 7.38
CA GLY A 26 21.42 9.87 7.52
C GLY A 26 20.05 9.45 8.04
N GLY A 27 19.82 9.70 9.32
CA GLY A 27 18.48 10.01 9.81
C GLY A 27 17.94 11.27 9.10
N GLY A 28 16.68 11.20 8.70
CA GLY A 28 15.93 12.33 8.16
C GLY A 28 14.47 12.15 8.53
N GLY A 29 13.96 13.00 9.44
CA GLY A 29 12.52 13.15 9.62
C GLY A 29 11.93 13.69 8.32
N VAL A 30 11.02 12.93 7.71
CA VAL A 30 10.24 13.39 6.56
C VAL A 30 8.77 13.13 6.85
N LEU A 31 8.00 14.20 6.71
CA LEU A 31 6.54 14.24 6.80
C LEU A 31 5.97 13.09 5.96
N ARG A 32 5.26 12.14 6.59
CA ARG A 32 4.65 11.00 5.91
C ARG A 32 3.70 11.53 4.82
N GLY A 33 4.17 11.49 3.57
CA GLY A 33 3.36 11.79 2.40
C GLY A 33 2.16 10.85 2.27
N PRO A 34 1.29 11.08 1.28
CA PRO A 34 0.12 10.24 1.06
C PRO A 34 0.52 8.76 0.98
N VAL A 35 -0.09 7.93 1.83
CA VAL A 35 0.28 6.52 1.94
C VAL A 35 -0.64 5.71 1.04
N SER A 36 -0.10 5.12 -0.02
CA SER A 36 -0.85 4.16 -0.83
C SER A 36 -1.17 2.92 0.00
N LYS A 37 -2.46 2.67 0.21
CA LYS A 37 -3.01 1.49 0.91
C LYS A 37 -3.84 0.67 -0.05
N THR A 38 -4.05 -0.60 0.25
CA THR A 38 -4.86 -1.50 -0.57
C THR A 38 -6.16 -1.82 0.16
N CYS A 39 -7.29 -1.55 -0.48
CA CYS A 39 -8.61 -1.81 0.10
C CYS A 39 -8.79 -3.30 0.39
N GLU A 40 -9.23 -3.66 1.60
CA GLU A 40 -9.49 -5.06 1.93
C GLU A 40 -10.69 -5.64 1.16
N HIS A 41 -11.73 -4.82 0.91
CA HIS A 41 -12.94 -5.24 0.21
C HIS A 41 -12.74 -5.41 -1.31
N CYS A 42 -12.26 -4.37 -2.00
CA CYS A 42 -12.15 -4.39 -3.47
C CYS A 42 -10.73 -4.57 -4.00
N ARG A 43 -9.72 -4.69 -3.12
CA ARG A 43 -8.30 -4.88 -3.46
C ARG A 43 -7.69 -3.79 -4.35
N LYS A 44 -8.37 -2.64 -4.49
CA LYS A 44 -7.85 -1.47 -5.20
C LYS A 44 -6.89 -0.68 -4.32
N THR A 45 -5.79 -0.22 -4.92
CA THR A 45 -4.89 0.74 -4.28
C THR A 45 -5.56 2.10 -4.21
N PHE A 46 -5.47 2.75 -3.06
CA PHE A 46 -6.03 4.08 -2.82
C PHE A 46 -5.09 4.92 -1.95
N GLU A 47 -5.26 6.22 -2.01
CA GLU A 47 -4.47 7.15 -1.23
C GLU A 47 -5.06 7.30 0.18
N CYS A 48 -4.31 6.86 1.18
CA CYS A 48 -4.58 7.12 2.58
C CYS A 48 -3.89 8.42 3.00
N VAL A 49 -4.70 9.44 3.22
CA VAL A 49 -4.29 10.80 3.62
C VAL A 49 -4.15 10.94 5.15
N GLY A 50 -3.98 9.83 5.88
CA GLY A 50 -3.70 9.81 7.32
C GLY A 50 -4.81 10.47 8.16
N TYR A 51 -4.52 11.64 8.74
CA TYR A 51 -5.46 12.42 9.55
C TYR A 51 -6.73 12.85 8.79
N GLN A 52 -6.71 12.82 7.46
CA GLN A 52 -7.86 13.12 6.62
C GLN A 52 -8.52 11.84 6.08
N CYS A 53 -8.51 10.76 6.87
CA CYS A 53 -9.03 9.47 6.44
C CYS A 53 -10.46 9.59 5.88
N TRP A 54 -10.72 8.84 4.81
CA TRP A 54 -12.00 8.86 4.12
C TRP A 54 -13.18 8.51 5.03
N CYS A 55 -12.97 7.71 6.09
CA CYS A 55 -14.02 7.40 7.06
C CYS A 55 -14.50 8.63 7.86
N GLY A 56 -13.67 9.67 8.03
CA GLY A 56 -14.07 10.92 8.68
C GLY A 56 -14.59 11.98 7.71
N LYS A 57 -14.36 11.80 6.40
CA LYS A 57 -14.82 12.71 5.35
C LYS A 57 -16.17 12.30 4.78
N ILE A 58 -16.41 11.00 4.69
CA ILE A 58 -17.67 10.41 4.25
C ILE A 58 -18.57 10.31 5.47
N VAL A 59 -19.85 10.66 5.31
CA VAL A 59 -20.85 10.54 6.38
C VAL A 59 -21.18 9.06 6.56
N ILE A 60 -20.52 8.43 7.52
CA ILE A 60 -20.74 7.02 7.89
C ILE A 60 -21.32 7.03 9.30
N THR A 61 -22.40 6.29 9.53
CA THR A 61 -23.01 6.19 10.86
C THR A 61 -22.14 5.37 11.81
N GLU A 62 -22.35 5.53 13.11
CA GLU A 62 -21.64 4.73 14.11
C GLU A 62 -21.85 3.23 13.89
N GLU A 63 -23.09 2.80 13.60
CA GLU A 63 -23.42 1.40 13.30
C GLU A 63 -22.69 0.86 12.07
N GLN A 64 -22.58 1.67 11.01
CA GLN A 64 -21.80 1.33 9.82
C GLN A 64 -20.30 1.24 10.12
N MET A 65 -19.77 2.14 10.95
CA MET A 65 -18.37 2.10 11.40
C MET A 65 -18.07 0.86 12.24
N ASP A 66 -18.93 0.50 13.18
CA ASP A 66 -18.81 -0.72 13.98
C ASP A 66 -18.83 -1.97 13.09
N TRP A 67 -19.73 -1.99 12.10
CA TRP A 67 -19.78 -3.06 11.10
C TRP A 67 -18.50 -3.16 10.27
N ILE A 68 -17.95 -2.03 9.82
CA ILE A 68 -16.68 -1.98 9.09
C ILE A 68 -15.56 -2.53 10.00
N ALA A 69 -15.44 -2.04 11.23
CA ALA A 69 -14.39 -2.43 12.17
C ALA A 69 -14.48 -3.91 12.59
N ALA A 70 -15.69 -4.46 12.67
CA ALA A 70 -15.90 -5.87 12.99
C ALA A 70 -15.55 -6.81 11.83
N ARG A 71 -15.68 -6.37 10.58
CA ARG A 71 -15.49 -7.21 9.38
C ARG A 71 -14.16 -7.02 8.67
N PHE A 72 -13.65 -5.80 8.63
CA PHE A 72 -12.42 -5.44 7.95
C PHE A 72 -11.36 -5.08 8.98
N LYS A 73 -10.18 -5.68 8.84
CA LYS A 73 -9.02 -5.43 9.70
C LYS A 73 -8.11 -4.34 9.13
N ASP A 74 -8.22 -4.07 7.83
CA ASP A 74 -7.48 -3.03 7.12
C ASP A 74 -8.42 -1.92 6.63
N CYS A 75 -7.85 -0.92 5.95
CA CYS A 75 -8.58 0.26 5.53
C CYS A 75 -9.41 -0.01 4.26
N LEU A 76 -10.59 0.62 4.19
CA LEU A 76 -11.42 0.65 2.99
C LEU A 76 -11.15 1.90 2.15
N CYS A 77 -11.20 1.75 0.83
CA CYS A 77 -11.09 2.88 -0.09
C CYS A 77 -12.37 3.75 -0.05
N PRO A 78 -12.30 5.03 -0.51
CA PRO A 78 -13.45 5.92 -0.52
C PRO A 78 -14.65 5.34 -1.28
N VAL A 79 -14.42 4.57 -2.34
CA VAL A 79 -15.50 3.95 -3.13
C VAL A 79 -16.26 2.89 -2.32
N CYS A 80 -15.56 2.09 -1.52
CA CYS A 80 -16.19 1.09 -0.65
C CYS A 80 -16.88 1.76 0.54
N LEU A 81 -16.25 2.76 1.15
CA LEU A 81 -16.86 3.54 2.21
C LEU A 81 -18.11 4.27 1.73
N GLN A 82 -18.12 4.79 0.50
CA GLN A 82 -19.30 5.41 -0.08
C GLN A 82 -20.43 4.41 -0.24
N GLN A 83 -20.16 3.17 -0.69
CA GLN A 83 -21.16 2.11 -0.75
C GLN A 83 -21.73 1.75 0.64
N VAL A 84 -20.90 1.85 1.70
CA VAL A 84 -21.39 1.68 3.06
C VAL A 84 -22.33 2.81 3.44
N ALA A 85 -21.92 4.06 3.21
CA ALA A 85 -22.73 5.24 3.48
C ALA A 85 -24.06 5.22 2.69
N ASP A 86 -24.05 4.74 1.45
CA ASP A 86 -25.21 4.60 0.56
C ASP A 86 -26.10 3.40 0.91
N GLY A 87 -25.71 2.57 1.89
CA GLY A 87 -26.46 1.37 2.29
C GLY A 87 -26.32 0.17 1.35
N VAL A 88 -25.57 0.29 0.25
CA VAL A 88 -25.27 -0.80 -0.70
C VAL A 88 -24.42 -1.90 -0.05
N LEU A 89 -23.53 -1.53 0.88
CA LEU A 89 -22.59 -2.44 1.55
C LEU A 89 -22.57 -2.18 3.06
N GLY A 90 -23.37 -2.87 3.88
CA GLY A 90 -23.39 -2.54 5.31
C GLY A 90 -24.19 -3.50 6.21
N PRO A 91 -24.42 -3.12 7.48
CA PRO A 91 -25.02 -3.98 8.49
C PRO A 91 -26.43 -4.49 8.19
N GLN A 92 -27.17 -3.92 7.23
CA GLN A 92 -28.48 -4.45 6.80
C GLN A 92 -28.75 -4.21 5.30
N ALA A 93 -27.95 -4.80 4.39
CA ALA A 93 -28.29 -4.80 2.96
C ALA A 93 -29.48 -5.74 2.62
N SER A 94 -29.99 -6.51 3.57
CA SER A 94 -31.02 -7.55 3.34
C SER A 94 -32.32 -7.39 4.14
N ASN A 95 -32.54 -6.29 4.87
CA ASN A 95 -33.79 -6.13 5.62
C ASN A 95 -34.26 -4.68 5.78
N GLU A 96 -34.26 -3.90 4.69
CA GLU A 96 -35.07 -2.69 4.63
C GLU A 96 -36.51 -3.09 4.27
N MET A 97 -37.31 -3.40 5.28
CA MET A 97 -38.74 -3.12 5.24
C MET A 97 -38.88 -1.60 5.32
N PRO A 98 -39.71 -0.97 4.46
CA PRO A 98 -39.81 0.48 4.41
C PRO A 98 -40.42 0.98 5.71
N HIS A 99 -39.73 1.91 6.37
CA HIS A 99 -40.39 2.76 7.36
C HIS A 99 -41.44 3.60 6.63
N GLY A 100 -42.71 3.35 6.95
CA GLY A 100 -43.86 4.12 6.50
C GLY A 100 -44.99 3.96 7.49
N THR A 101 -44.90 4.68 8.61
CA THR A 101 -46.04 4.99 9.49
C THR A 101 -46.75 6.23 9.01
#